data_AF-A0A9R0R7G4-F1
#
_entry.id   AF-A0A9R0R7G4-F1
#
_cell.length_a   1.000
_cell.length_b   1.000
_cell.length_c   1.000
_cell.angle_alpha   90.00
_cell.angle_beta   90.00
_cell.angle_gamma   90.00
#
_symmetry.space_group_name_H-M   'P 1'
#
loop_
_entity.id
_entity.type
_entity.pdbx_description
1 polymer ?
#
loop_
_entity_poly.entity_id
_entity_poly.type
_entity_poly.pdbx_seq_one_letter_code
_entity_poly.pdbx_strand_id
1 'polypeptide(L)'
;MRSPQERNTRLENMSWRIWNLARKIQIEGEEASRSSKKRLEREKARRDAAADLSEDLSDGEKGEHINESSIHAESTRGHMPRIGSTDAIDVWANQHKDKKLYIVLVSIHGLIRGENMELGRDSDTGGQVKYVVELARALGETPGVYRVDLLTRQISAPDVDWSYGEPTEMLSPRNSENLGDDMGESSGAYIVRIPFGPREKYIPKEQLWPHIQEFVDGALVHIMQMSKVLGEQVGNGQPVWPVVIHGHYADAGDSAALLSGALNVPMVFTGHSLGRDKLEQLLKQGRQTRDEVNATYKIMRRIEAEELCLDASEIVITSTRQEIDKQWGLYNGFDVIMERKLRARIKRGVSCYGREMPRMIPIPPGMEFSHIVPHDVDLDSEEANEVGSDSPDPPVWADIMRFFSNPRKPMILALARPDPKKNITTLVKAFGEHHELRNLANLVCHG
;
A
#
# COMPACT_ATOMS: atom_id res chain seq x y z
N MET A 1 -33.51 -11.62 56.23
CA MET A 1 -33.73 -10.23 55.78
C MET A 1 -32.39 -9.69 55.29
N ARG A 2 -32.28 -9.21 54.05
CA ARG A 2 -31.01 -8.69 53.49
C ARG A 2 -30.74 -7.27 54.00
N SER A 3 -29.46 -6.91 54.13
CA SER A 3 -29.03 -5.67 54.80
C SER A 3 -29.42 -4.42 53.99
N PRO A 4 -29.64 -3.26 54.66
CA PRO A 4 -29.98 -2.00 53.98
C PRO A 4 -28.91 -1.53 52.98
N GLN A 5 -27.63 -1.87 53.22
CA GLN A 5 -26.49 -1.49 52.38
C GLN A 5 -26.46 -2.27 51.06
N GLU A 6 -26.86 -3.55 51.05
CA GLU A 6 -26.99 -4.37 49.83
C GLU A 6 -28.20 -3.96 48.97
N ARG A 7 -29.26 -3.42 49.59
CA ARG A 7 -30.40 -2.87 48.85
C ARG A 7 -30.03 -1.56 48.14
N ASN A 8 -29.21 -0.73 48.75
CA ASN A 8 -28.82 0.58 48.21
C ASN A 8 -27.89 0.43 46.98
N THR A 9 -26.88 -0.44 47.09
CA THR A 9 -25.98 -0.75 45.96
C THR A 9 -26.70 -1.41 44.77
N ARG A 10 -27.77 -2.18 45.01
CA ARG A 10 -28.56 -2.77 43.93
C ARG A 10 -29.44 -1.73 43.22
N LEU A 11 -30.02 -0.80 43.96
CA LEU A 11 -30.78 0.32 43.40
C LEU A 11 -29.88 1.27 42.60
N GLU A 12 -28.70 1.61 43.12
CA GLU A 12 -27.71 2.43 42.40
C GLU A 12 -27.22 1.75 41.11
N ASN A 13 -26.91 0.45 41.16
CA ASN A 13 -26.51 -0.32 39.98
C ASN A 13 -27.64 -0.44 38.94
N MET A 14 -28.90 -0.51 39.39
CA MET A 14 -30.05 -0.53 38.50
C MET A 14 -30.30 0.84 37.86
N SER A 15 -30.21 1.91 38.64
CA SER A 15 -30.30 3.30 38.15
C SER A 15 -29.20 3.61 37.13
N TRP A 16 -27.97 3.15 37.38
CA TRP A 16 -26.85 3.31 36.43
C TRP A 16 -27.05 2.53 35.13
N ARG A 17 -27.60 1.31 35.19
CA ARG A 17 -27.95 0.51 34.00
C ARG A 17 -29.08 1.15 33.19
N ILE A 18 -30.10 1.68 33.85
CA ILE A 18 -31.21 2.39 33.20
C ILE A 18 -30.68 3.67 32.54
N TRP A 19 -29.83 4.42 33.23
CA TRP A 19 -29.21 5.64 32.69
C TRP A 19 -28.32 5.35 31.48
N ASN A 20 -27.49 4.31 31.52
CA ASN A 20 -26.66 3.91 30.38
C ASN A 20 -27.48 3.39 29.19
N LEU A 21 -28.56 2.65 29.46
CA LEU A 21 -29.44 2.17 28.39
C LEU A 21 -30.18 3.33 27.73
N ALA A 22 -30.69 4.29 28.51
CA ALA A 22 -31.31 5.51 27.99
C ALA A 22 -30.33 6.35 27.17
N ARG A 23 -29.08 6.49 27.65
CA ARG A 23 -28.02 7.21 26.94
C ARG A 23 -27.63 6.51 25.63
N LYS A 24 -27.57 5.18 25.62
CA LYS A 24 -27.30 4.39 24.41
C LYS A 24 -28.40 4.56 23.37
N ILE A 25 -29.66 4.46 23.79
CA ILE A 25 -30.83 4.69 22.91
C ILE A 25 -30.83 6.12 22.37
N GLN A 26 -30.45 7.12 23.18
CA GLN A 26 -30.37 8.50 22.74
C GLN A 26 -29.24 8.73 21.72
N ILE A 27 -28.07 8.14 21.94
CA ILE A 27 -26.95 8.20 20.98
C ILE A 27 -27.34 7.50 19.66
N GLU A 28 -27.94 6.31 19.74
CA GLU A 28 -28.43 5.58 18.56
C GLU A 28 -29.52 6.37 17.81
N GLY A 29 -30.39 7.08 18.53
CA GLY A 29 -31.39 7.98 17.96
C GLY A 29 -30.79 9.22 17.30
N GLU A 30 -29.77 9.83 17.91
CA GLU A 30 -29.04 10.96 17.33
C GLU A 30 -28.23 10.55 16.09
N GLU A 31 -27.61 9.37 16.11
CA GLU A 31 -26.90 8.79 14.95
C GLU A 31 -27.87 8.42 13.83
N ALA A 32 -29.00 7.80 14.15
CA ALA A 32 -30.06 7.51 13.18
C ALA A 32 -30.60 8.80 12.54
N SER A 33 -30.86 9.84 13.35
CA SER A 33 -31.31 11.16 12.89
C SER A 33 -30.26 11.84 12.00
N ARG A 34 -28.97 11.82 12.38
CA ARG A 34 -27.87 12.32 11.54
C ARG A 34 -27.74 11.54 10.23
N SER A 35 -27.90 10.22 10.25
CA SER A 35 -27.86 9.38 9.05
C SER A 35 -29.03 9.66 8.10
N SER A 36 -30.23 9.87 8.65
CA SER A 36 -31.44 10.22 7.92
C SER A 36 -31.32 11.61 7.29
N LYS A 37 -30.80 12.60 8.04
CA LYS A 37 -30.52 13.94 7.53
C LYS A 37 -29.50 13.92 6.39
N LYS A 38 -28.40 13.16 6.54
CA LYS A 38 -27.41 12.94 5.46
C LYS A 38 -28.01 12.25 4.24
N ARG A 39 -28.95 11.32 4.41
CA ARG A 39 -29.66 10.66 3.31
C ARG A 39 -30.59 11.63 2.58
N LEU A 40 -31.33 12.46 3.32
CA LEU A 40 -32.22 13.48 2.75
C LEU A 40 -31.41 14.54 1.98
N GLU A 41 -30.27 14.98 2.51
CA GLU A 41 -29.34 15.89 1.83
C GLU A 41 -28.77 15.27 0.56
N ARG A 42 -28.44 13.97 0.56
CA ARG A 42 -28.02 13.22 -0.64
C ARG A 42 -29.13 13.08 -1.68
N GLU A 43 -30.36 12.81 -1.27
CA GLU A 43 -31.51 12.73 -2.19
C GLU A 43 -31.88 14.11 -2.76
N LYS A 44 -31.79 15.17 -1.95
CA LYS A 44 -31.97 16.55 -2.41
C LYS A 44 -30.89 16.92 -3.43
N ALA A 45 -29.62 16.67 -3.11
CA ALA A 45 -28.51 16.91 -4.04
C ALA A 45 -28.61 16.09 -5.34
N ARG A 46 -29.21 14.88 -5.29
CA ARG A 46 -29.52 14.10 -6.50
C ARG A 46 -30.64 14.73 -7.32
N ARG A 47 -31.69 15.25 -6.69
CA ARG A 47 -32.76 15.97 -7.40
C ARG A 47 -32.25 17.27 -8.00
N ASP A 48 -31.46 18.03 -7.26
CA ASP A 48 -30.87 19.29 -7.73
C ASP A 48 -29.92 19.03 -8.93
N ALA A 49 -29.08 17.99 -8.85
CA ALA A 49 -28.21 17.60 -9.97
C ALA A 49 -28.98 17.07 -11.20
N ALA A 50 -30.14 16.42 -10.99
CA ALA A 50 -30.99 15.98 -12.08
C ALA A 50 -31.79 17.14 -12.71
N ALA A 51 -32.13 18.16 -11.92
CA ALA A 51 -32.78 19.38 -12.38
C ALA A 51 -31.82 20.23 -13.24
N ASP A 52 -30.58 20.43 -12.79
CA ASP A 52 -29.53 21.12 -13.55
C ASP A 52 -29.27 20.44 -14.91
N LEU A 53 -29.26 19.09 -14.95
CA LEU A 53 -29.12 18.32 -16.19
C LEU A 53 -30.35 18.41 -17.12
N SER A 54 -31.52 18.79 -16.62
CA SER A 54 -32.75 18.90 -17.39
C SER A 54 -32.98 20.30 -17.97
N GLU A 55 -32.47 21.35 -17.30
CA GLU A 55 -32.49 22.72 -17.83
C GLU A 55 -31.55 22.85 -19.05
N ASP A 56 -30.39 22.21 -19.00
CA ASP A 56 -29.39 22.18 -20.10
C ASP A 56 -29.85 21.46 -21.38
N LEU A 57 -30.94 20.68 -21.34
CA LEU A 57 -31.51 20.00 -22.51
C LEU A 57 -32.62 20.79 -23.21
N SER A 58 -33.11 21.88 -22.61
CA SER A 58 -34.20 22.70 -23.19
C SER A 58 -33.73 23.95 -23.96
N ASP A 59 -32.50 24.39 -23.72
CA ASP A 59 -31.94 25.64 -24.30
C ASP A 59 -31.07 25.43 -25.56
N GLY A 60 -31.10 24.22 -26.15
CA GLY A 60 -30.19 23.84 -27.24
C GLY A 60 -30.73 23.81 -28.68
N GLU A 61 -32.02 24.06 -28.93
CA GLU A 61 -32.61 23.98 -30.28
C GLU A 61 -33.04 25.33 -30.86
N LYS A 62 -32.07 26.15 -31.30
CA LYS A 62 -32.28 27.13 -32.39
C LYS A 62 -30.98 27.38 -33.16
N GLY A 63 -30.91 26.95 -34.42
CA GLY A 63 -29.83 27.34 -35.32
C GLY A 63 -29.65 26.49 -36.59
N GLU A 64 -30.58 26.66 -37.53
CA GLU A 64 -30.49 26.65 -39.01
C GLU A 64 -29.75 25.55 -39.84
N HIS A 65 -30.45 25.18 -40.92
CA HIS A 65 -30.26 24.13 -41.93
C HIS A 65 -29.32 24.51 -43.11
N ILE A 66 -29.05 23.49 -43.97
CA ILE A 66 -28.66 23.48 -45.43
C ILE A 66 -27.15 23.17 -45.66
N ASN A 67 -26.68 22.19 -46.46
CA ASN A 67 -27.26 21.20 -47.37
C ASN A 67 -26.37 19.94 -47.58
N GLU A 68 -27.03 18.79 -47.78
CA GLU A 68 -26.78 17.66 -48.70
C GLU A 68 -25.36 17.16 -49.07
N SER A 69 -25.08 15.88 -48.78
CA SER A 69 -25.28 14.76 -49.74
C SER A 69 -24.73 13.43 -49.20
N SER A 70 -25.54 12.38 -49.35
CA SER A 70 -25.32 11.02 -48.84
C SER A 70 -24.53 10.15 -49.83
N ILE A 71 -23.46 9.50 -49.35
CA ILE A 71 -22.99 8.22 -49.91
C ILE A 71 -22.60 7.29 -48.76
N HIS A 72 -23.22 6.11 -48.76
CA HIS A 72 -22.97 5.00 -47.87
C HIS A 72 -21.49 4.62 -47.80
N ALA A 73 -20.94 4.55 -46.58
CA ALA A 73 -19.74 3.76 -46.28
C ALA A 73 -19.95 3.03 -44.94
N GLU A 74 -19.56 1.77 -44.95
CA GLU A 74 -19.84 0.75 -43.96
C GLU A 74 -19.43 1.11 -42.53
N SER A 75 -20.28 0.68 -41.59
CA SER A 75 -20.01 0.66 -40.16
C SER A 75 -18.93 -0.39 -39.84
N THR A 76 -17.67 -0.04 -40.09
CA THR A 76 -16.55 -0.67 -39.39
C THR A 76 -16.51 -0.05 -38.00
N ARG A 77 -17.15 -0.72 -37.03
CA ARG A 77 -16.87 -0.51 -35.61
C ARG A 77 -15.37 -0.73 -35.42
N GLY A 78 -14.62 0.37 -35.39
CA GLY A 78 -13.21 0.37 -35.04
C GLY A 78 -13.07 -0.27 -33.66
N HIS A 79 -12.62 -1.51 -33.66
CA HIS A 79 -12.18 -2.18 -32.46
C HIS A 79 -10.93 -1.42 -32.02
N MET A 80 -11.06 -0.54 -31.00
CA MET A 80 -9.88 0.08 -30.40
C MET A 80 -8.98 -1.07 -29.93
N PRO A 81 -7.75 -1.22 -30.46
CA PRO A 81 -6.86 -2.24 -29.98
C PRO A 81 -6.57 -1.93 -28.51
N ARG A 82 -6.83 -2.92 -27.64
CA ARG A 82 -6.38 -2.85 -26.25
C ARG A 82 -4.85 -2.90 -26.29
N ILE A 83 -4.22 -1.73 -26.23
CA ILE A 83 -2.77 -1.60 -26.05
C ILE A 83 -2.41 -2.41 -24.80
N GLY A 84 -1.60 -3.46 -24.97
CA GLY A 84 -1.11 -4.25 -23.85
C GLY A 84 -0.24 -3.38 -22.93
N SER A 85 -0.10 -3.75 -21.65
CA SER A 85 0.79 -3.02 -20.74
C SER A 85 2.24 -3.00 -21.26
N THR A 86 2.66 -4.04 -21.97
CA THR A 86 3.96 -4.13 -22.67
C THR A 86 4.05 -3.09 -23.79
N ASP A 87 3.05 -2.99 -24.66
CA ASP A 87 3.03 -2.02 -25.77
C ASP A 87 3.03 -0.57 -25.25
N ALA A 88 2.34 -0.31 -24.13
CA ALA A 88 2.34 1.00 -23.49
C ALA A 88 3.70 1.36 -22.89
N ILE A 89 4.39 0.38 -22.28
CA ILE A 89 5.75 0.54 -21.76
C ILE A 89 6.73 0.76 -22.92
N ASP A 90 6.61 0.04 -24.02
CA ASP A 90 7.50 0.19 -25.18
C ASP A 90 7.32 1.54 -25.88
N VAL A 91 6.07 2.01 -26.03
CA VAL A 91 5.78 3.35 -26.55
C VAL A 91 6.32 4.43 -25.62
N TRP A 92 6.14 4.28 -24.30
CA TRP A 92 6.68 5.21 -23.31
C TRP A 92 8.21 5.22 -23.29
N ALA A 93 8.82 4.03 -23.31
CA ALA A 93 10.26 3.78 -23.37
C ALA A 93 10.87 4.48 -24.59
N ASN A 94 10.28 4.30 -25.77
CA ASN A 94 10.76 4.96 -27.00
C ASN A 94 10.64 6.49 -26.94
N GLN A 95 9.66 7.03 -26.21
CA GLN A 95 9.52 8.47 -26.01
C GLN A 95 10.43 9.05 -24.92
N HIS A 96 10.91 8.22 -23.98
CA HIS A 96 11.60 8.65 -22.77
C HIS A 96 13.00 8.04 -22.59
N LYS A 97 13.49 7.28 -23.57
CA LYS A 97 14.78 6.57 -23.53
C LYS A 97 15.95 7.50 -23.19
N ASP A 98 15.89 8.73 -23.67
CA ASP A 98 16.93 9.74 -23.50
C ASP A 98 16.80 10.55 -22.20
N LYS A 99 15.69 10.41 -21.45
CA LYS A 99 15.42 11.28 -20.28
C LYS A 99 16.20 10.89 -19.02
N LYS A 100 16.83 9.70 -19.00
CA LYS A 100 17.74 9.21 -17.94
C LYS A 100 17.24 9.60 -16.53
N LEU A 101 16.05 9.12 -16.16
CA LEU A 101 15.32 9.57 -14.97
C LEU A 101 15.97 9.10 -13.66
N TYR A 102 15.90 9.96 -12.64
CA TYR A 102 16.27 9.62 -11.26
C TYR A 102 15.02 9.52 -10.38
N ILE A 103 14.85 8.41 -9.68
CA ILE A 103 13.69 8.14 -8.81
C ILE A 103 14.17 7.86 -7.39
N VAL A 104 13.47 8.40 -6.40
CA VAL A 104 13.73 8.13 -4.98
C VAL A 104 12.52 7.43 -4.37
N LEU A 105 12.75 6.29 -3.74
CA LEU A 105 11.80 5.58 -2.90
C LEU A 105 12.22 5.73 -1.43
N VAL A 106 11.26 5.83 -0.52
CA VAL A 106 11.53 5.97 0.92
C VAL A 106 10.79 4.88 1.67
N SER A 107 11.51 4.09 2.46
CA SER A 107 10.97 3.08 3.39
C SER A 107 11.92 2.90 4.56
N ILE A 108 11.58 3.43 5.73
CA ILE A 108 12.56 3.62 6.82
C ILE A 108 12.45 2.66 8.01
N HIS A 109 11.32 1.97 8.17
CA HIS A 109 11.20 0.91 9.17
C HIS A 109 11.43 -0.48 8.56
N GLY A 110 11.60 -1.46 9.46
CA GLY A 110 11.87 -2.84 9.10
C GLY A 110 13.32 -3.06 8.68
N LEU A 111 13.64 -4.32 8.40
CA LEU A 111 14.96 -4.75 7.96
C LEU A 111 14.99 -4.90 6.44
N ILE A 112 15.53 -3.90 5.73
CA ILE A 112 15.57 -3.85 4.26
C ILE A 112 16.94 -4.25 3.72
N ARG A 113 16.96 -5.34 2.94
CA ARG A 113 18.11 -5.82 2.14
C ARG A 113 17.61 -6.45 0.84
N GLY A 114 18.47 -6.53 -0.16
CA GLY A 114 18.13 -6.97 -1.52
C GLY A 114 17.90 -8.48 -1.62
N GLU A 115 18.70 -9.26 -0.91
CA GLU A 115 18.68 -10.72 -0.94
C GLU A 115 18.49 -11.32 0.47
N ASN A 116 17.97 -12.56 0.53
CA ASN A 116 17.74 -13.29 1.79
C ASN A 116 16.93 -12.51 2.83
N MET A 117 15.92 -11.73 2.42
CA MET A 117 15.13 -10.89 3.34
C MET A 117 14.59 -11.71 4.53
N GLU A 118 14.73 -11.16 5.75
CA GLU A 118 14.22 -11.78 6.98
C GLU A 118 12.70 -11.56 7.15
N LEU A 119 11.93 -11.92 6.12
CA LEU A 119 10.48 -11.73 6.09
C LEU A 119 9.83 -12.53 7.22
N GLY A 120 8.99 -11.86 8.01
CA GLY A 120 8.28 -12.49 9.13
C GLY A 120 9.04 -12.50 10.46
N ARG A 121 10.29 -12.01 10.50
CA ARG A 121 11.06 -11.85 11.74
C ARG A 121 10.30 -11.06 12.81
N ASP A 122 9.64 -9.97 12.40
CA ASP A 122 8.89 -9.09 13.29
C ASP A 122 7.69 -8.40 12.60
N SER A 123 7.03 -7.47 13.30
CA SER A 123 5.88 -6.73 12.77
C SER A 123 6.21 -5.76 11.64
N ASP A 124 7.50 -5.44 11.46
CA ASP A 124 8.00 -4.35 10.63
C ASP A 124 8.59 -4.92 9.32
N THR A 125 9.12 -6.14 9.38
CA THR A 125 9.75 -6.84 8.26
C THR A 125 8.78 -7.84 7.64
N GLY A 126 8.14 -7.47 6.53
CA GLY A 126 7.13 -8.30 5.87
C GLY A 126 6.81 -7.87 4.44
N GLY A 127 5.54 -7.97 4.05
CA GLY A 127 5.10 -7.73 2.67
C GLY A 127 5.46 -6.35 2.11
N GLN A 128 5.50 -5.30 2.95
CA GLN A 128 5.98 -3.99 2.54
C GLN A 128 7.45 -4.02 2.11
N VAL A 129 8.33 -4.63 2.91
CA VAL A 129 9.78 -4.71 2.61
C VAL A 129 10.00 -5.42 1.27
N LYS A 130 9.33 -6.56 1.07
CA LYS A 130 9.37 -7.26 -0.22
C LYS A 130 8.86 -6.36 -1.35
N TYR A 131 7.70 -5.73 -1.18
CA TYR A 131 7.12 -4.84 -2.19
C TYR A 131 8.08 -3.74 -2.63
N VAL A 132 8.71 -3.01 -1.69
CA VAL A 132 9.52 -1.84 -2.04
C VAL A 132 10.84 -2.22 -2.71
N VAL A 133 11.44 -3.35 -2.32
CA VAL A 133 12.66 -3.85 -2.98
C VAL A 133 12.35 -4.34 -4.39
N GLU A 134 11.26 -5.07 -4.57
CA GLU A 134 10.81 -5.54 -5.89
C GLU A 134 10.43 -4.36 -6.80
N LEU A 135 9.76 -3.35 -6.25
CA LEU A 135 9.44 -2.11 -6.97
C LEU A 135 10.72 -1.38 -7.40
N ALA A 136 11.71 -1.24 -6.51
CA ALA A 136 12.98 -0.60 -6.83
C ALA A 136 13.68 -1.33 -7.99
N ARG A 137 13.73 -2.66 -7.93
CA ARG A 137 14.34 -3.50 -8.98
C ARG A 137 13.62 -3.33 -10.32
N ALA A 138 12.29 -3.43 -10.32
CA ALA A 138 11.49 -3.28 -11.54
C ALA A 138 11.60 -1.87 -12.15
N LEU A 139 11.62 -0.82 -11.32
CA LEU A 139 11.84 0.55 -11.79
C LEU A 139 13.25 0.74 -12.35
N GLY A 140 14.28 0.13 -11.74
CA GLY A 140 15.65 0.17 -12.24
C GLY A 140 15.84 -0.53 -13.59
N GLU A 141 14.98 -1.50 -13.91
CA GLU A 141 14.94 -2.19 -15.21
C GLU A 141 14.04 -1.49 -16.24
N THR A 142 13.30 -0.45 -15.83
CA THR A 142 12.36 0.25 -16.71
C THR A 142 13.11 1.15 -17.69
N PRO A 143 12.93 1.00 -19.01
CA PRO A 143 13.66 1.80 -20.00
C PRO A 143 13.49 3.31 -19.80
N GLY A 144 14.57 4.08 -19.80
CA GLY A 144 14.54 5.53 -19.56
C GLY A 144 14.67 5.92 -18.09
N VAL A 145 14.53 4.98 -17.15
CA VAL A 145 15.00 5.16 -15.77
C VAL A 145 16.50 4.90 -15.74
N TYR A 146 17.26 5.86 -15.22
CA TYR A 146 18.70 5.73 -15.07
C TYR A 146 19.08 5.24 -13.68
N ARG A 147 18.47 5.81 -12.62
CA ARG A 147 18.78 5.48 -11.24
C ARG A 147 17.54 5.42 -10.36
N VAL A 148 17.49 4.43 -9.48
CA VAL A 148 16.50 4.32 -8.40
C VAL A 148 17.22 4.18 -7.07
N ASP A 149 16.97 5.11 -6.13
CA ASP A 149 17.48 5.00 -4.76
C ASP A 149 16.33 4.66 -3.80
N LEU A 150 16.40 3.50 -3.14
CA LEU A 150 15.55 3.10 -2.03
C LEU A 150 16.22 3.52 -0.71
N LEU A 151 15.80 4.65 -0.16
CA LEU A 151 16.31 5.21 1.08
C LEU A 151 15.68 4.48 2.28
N THR A 152 16.55 4.02 3.17
CA THR A 152 16.15 3.31 4.41
C THR A 152 17.10 3.64 5.56
N ARG A 153 16.88 3.02 6.73
CA ARG A 153 17.69 3.21 7.93
C ARG A 153 18.96 2.36 7.90
N GLN A 154 20.08 2.93 8.30
CA GLN A 154 21.31 2.19 8.59
C GLN A 154 21.26 1.61 10.01
N ILE A 155 21.44 0.29 10.15
CA ILE A 155 21.29 -0.43 11.41
C ILE A 155 22.55 -1.28 11.62
N SER A 156 23.30 -0.99 12.68
CA SER A 156 24.54 -1.68 13.05
C SER A 156 24.37 -2.45 14.37
N ALA A 157 23.14 -2.82 14.70
CA ALA A 157 22.84 -3.53 15.93
C ALA A 157 23.40 -4.97 15.92
N PRO A 158 23.93 -5.48 17.04
CA PRO A 158 24.59 -6.79 17.09
C PRO A 158 23.63 -7.99 16.92
N ASP A 159 22.33 -7.77 17.01
CA ASP A 159 21.27 -8.78 16.92
C ASP A 159 20.64 -8.89 15.51
N VAL A 160 21.11 -8.08 14.55
CA VAL A 160 20.71 -8.15 13.14
C VAL A 160 21.92 -8.45 12.27
N ASP A 161 21.69 -8.86 11.03
CA ASP A 161 22.76 -9.10 10.07
C ASP A 161 23.61 -7.85 9.84
N TRP A 162 24.94 -8.01 9.77
CA TRP A 162 25.87 -6.90 9.56
C TRP A 162 25.61 -6.16 8.25
N SER A 163 24.99 -6.82 7.25
CA SER A 163 24.66 -6.21 5.96
C SER A 163 23.71 -5.01 6.09
N TYR A 164 22.90 -4.92 7.14
CA TYR A 164 22.05 -3.74 7.41
C TYR A 164 22.86 -2.50 7.81
N GLY A 165 24.13 -2.69 8.17
CA GLY A 165 25.08 -1.63 8.45
C GLY A 165 25.76 -1.08 7.19
N GLU A 166 25.70 -1.79 6.07
CA GLU A 166 26.35 -1.34 4.82
C GLU A 166 25.60 -0.14 4.23
N PRO A 167 26.29 0.99 3.97
CA PRO A 167 25.63 2.24 3.57
C PRO A 167 24.94 2.15 2.21
N THR A 168 25.39 1.26 1.33
CA THR A 168 24.83 1.10 0.00
C THR A 168 24.87 -0.37 -0.42
N GLU A 169 23.79 -0.83 -1.05
CA GLU A 169 23.69 -2.17 -1.63
C GLU A 169 23.04 -2.04 -3.02
N MET A 170 23.70 -2.56 -4.05
CA MET A 170 23.14 -2.57 -5.41
C MET A 170 22.14 -3.72 -5.55
N LEU A 171 20.93 -3.42 -6.02
CA LEU A 171 19.94 -4.42 -6.37
C LEU A 171 20.26 -4.96 -7.76
N SER A 172 20.78 -6.18 -7.81
CA SER A 172 21.16 -6.83 -9.07
C SER A 172 19.92 -6.99 -9.97
N PRO A 173 19.98 -6.56 -11.24
CA PRO A 173 18.91 -6.82 -12.21
C PRO A 173 18.71 -8.33 -12.39
N ARG A 174 17.48 -8.76 -12.63
CA ARG A 174 17.17 -10.19 -12.83
C ARG A 174 17.60 -10.72 -14.18
N ASN A 175 17.52 -9.87 -15.21
CA ASN A 175 17.89 -10.21 -16.58
C ASN A 175 19.08 -9.36 -17.01
N SER A 176 20.30 -9.86 -16.75
CA SER A 176 21.54 -9.21 -17.18
C SER A 176 21.72 -9.17 -18.70
N GLU A 177 21.01 -10.03 -19.44
CA GLU A 177 21.11 -10.13 -20.91
C GLU A 177 20.54 -8.93 -21.67
N ASN A 178 19.69 -8.10 -21.02
CA ASN A 178 19.09 -6.91 -21.63
C ASN A 178 19.74 -5.58 -21.20
N LEU A 179 20.81 -5.63 -20.40
CA LEU A 179 21.53 -4.44 -19.99
C LEU A 179 22.52 -4.06 -21.11
N GLY A 180 22.11 -3.13 -21.97
CA GLY A 180 22.98 -2.63 -23.04
C GLY A 180 24.25 -1.97 -22.49
N ASP A 181 25.28 -1.88 -23.32
CA ASP A 181 26.62 -1.29 -23.07
C ASP A 181 26.61 0.21 -22.61
N ASP A 182 25.43 0.80 -22.40
CA ASP A 182 25.20 2.23 -22.11
C ASP A 182 24.86 2.50 -20.62
N MET A 183 25.09 1.50 -19.75
CA MET A 183 24.90 1.58 -18.29
C MET A 183 26.11 2.27 -17.64
N GLY A 184 25.96 3.54 -17.29
CA GLY A 184 26.97 4.28 -16.52
C GLY A 184 27.12 3.74 -15.09
N GLU A 185 28.22 4.10 -14.41
CA GLU A 185 28.61 3.54 -13.09
C GLU A 185 27.54 3.68 -11.99
N SER A 186 26.69 4.70 -12.07
CA SER A 186 25.64 4.96 -11.07
C SER A 186 24.24 4.48 -11.47
N SER A 187 24.13 3.72 -12.57
CA SER A 187 22.86 3.27 -13.12
C SER A 187 22.29 2.04 -12.39
N GLY A 188 20.97 1.89 -12.44
CA GLY A 188 20.25 0.80 -11.79
C GLY A 188 19.63 1.18 -10.44
N ALA A 189 19.31 0.17 -9.64
CA ALA A 189 18.60 0.33 -8.37
C ALA A 189 19.52 0.05 -7.18
N TYR A 190 19.44 0.91 -6.15
CA TYR A 190 20.28 0.82 -4.95
C TYR A 190 19.42 0.93 -3.70
N ILE A 191 19.72 0.14 -2.68
CA ILE A 191 19.34 0.43 -1.30
C ILE A 191 20.40 1.37 -0.74
N VAL A 192 19.97 2.53 -0.24
CA VAL A 192 20.83 3.51 0.39
C VAL A 192 20.41 3.66 1.85
N ARG A 193 21.33 3.38 2.77
CA ARG A 193 21.05 3.36 4.21
C ARG A 193 21.55 4.64 4.86
N ILE A 194 20.61 5.48 5.26
CA ILE A 194 20.88 6.75 5.94
C ILE A 194 21.04 6.48 7.44
N PRO A 195 22.14 6.93 8.08
CA PRO A 195 22.28 6.85 9.53
C PRO A 195 21.34 7.85 10.20
N PHE A 196 20.46 7.35 11.07
CA PHE A 196 19.67 8.18 11.96
C PHE A 196 19.20 7.41 13.20
N GLY A 197 19.07 8.13 14.30
CA GLY A 197 18.84 7.56 15.62
C GLY A 197 19.96 6.60 16.07
N PRO A 198 19.76 5.90 17.20
CA PRO A 198 20.74 4.95 17.71
C PRO A 198 21.07 3.79 16.74
N ARG A 199 22.20 3.86 16.03
CA ARG A 199 22.63 2.85 15.04
C ARG A 199 22.83 1.46 15.61
N GLU A 200 23.34 1.39 16.84
CA GLU A 200 23.62 0.13 17.55
C GLU A 200 22.35 -0.58 18.06
N LYS A 201 21.16 -0.10 17.68
CA LYS A 201 19.87 -0.63 18.12
C LYS A 201 18.86 -0.70 16.99
N TYR A 202 18.18 -1.83 16.90
CA TYR A 202 16.93 -1.92 16.16
C TYR A 202 15.83 -1.09 16.86
N ILE A 203 15.10 -0.29 16.08
CA ILE A 203 14.04 0.59 16.59
C ILE A 203 12.76 0.21 15.85
N PRO A 204 11.72 -0.26 16.56
CA PRO A 204 10.42 -0.54 15.95
C PRO A 204 9.79 0.72 15.36
N LYS A 205 9.00 0.58 14.29
CA LYS A 205 8.32 1.70 13.60
C LYS A 205 7.54 2.63 14.54
N GLU A 206 6.92 2.10 15.59
CA GLU A 206 6.20 2.89 16.60
C GLU A 206 7.09 3.89 17.37
N GLN A 207 8.42 3.70 17.34
CA GLN A 207 9.41 4.50 18.07
C GLN A 207 10.30 5.35 17.16
N LEU A 208 10.12 5.30 15.83
CA LEU A 208 10.94 6.07 14.88
C LEU A 208 10.57 7.55 14.81
N TRP A 209 9.37 7.94 15.22
CA TRP A 209 8.85 9.31 15.08
C TRP A 209 9.79 10.43 15.55
N PRO A 210 10.52 10.32 16.67
CA PRO A 210 11.45 11.37 17.12
C PRO A 210 12.65 11.57 16.18
N HIS A 211 12.96 10.60 15.32
CA HIS A 211 14.15 10.61 14.47
C HIS A 211 13.84 10.90 12.99
N ILE A 212 12.58 11.19 12.64
CA ILE A 212 12.17 11.47 11.27
C ILE A 212 12.93 12.66 10.67
N GLN A 213 13.14 13.73 11.43
CA GLN A 213 13.86 14.92 10.95
C GLN A 213 15.35 14.61 10.68
N GLU A 214 15.98 13.82 11.54
CA GLU A 214 17.37 13.38 11.36
C GLU A 214 17.52 12.54 10.07
N PHE A 215 16.56 11.66 9.79
CA PHE A 215 16.51 10.94 8.51
C PHE A 215 16.35 11.90 7.33
N VAL A 216 15.44 12.88 7.42
CA VAL A 216 15.18 13.85 6.33
C VAL A 216 16.44 14.65 6.01
N ASP A 217 17.18 15.12 7.02
CA ASP A 217 18.43 15.84 6.83
C ASP A 217 19.47 14.98 6.09
N GLY A 218 19.66 13.73 6.53
CA GLY A 218 20.60 12.80 5.87
C GLY A 218 20.17 12.41 4.46
N ALA A 219 18.88 12.18 4.24
CA ALA A 219 18.31 11.88 2.92
C ALA A 219 18.44 13.07 1.97
N LEU A 220 18.22 14.30 2.44
CA LEU A 220 18.38 15.51 1.64
C LEU A 220 19.83 15.67 1.17
N VAL A 221 20.81 15.46 2.08
CA VAL A 221 22.23 15.49 1.74
C VAL A 221 22.56 14.45 0.67
N HIS A 222 22.10 13.21 0.83
CA HIS A 222 22.29 12.15 -0.16
C HIS A 222 21.71 12.54 -1.52
N ILE A 223 20.46 13.00 -1.56
CA ILE A 223 19.80 13.39 -2.82
C ILE A 223 20.55 14.52 -3.50
N MET A 224 20.97 15.56 -2.77
CA MET A 224 21.74 16.68 -3.33
C MET A 224 23.09 16.23 -3.91
N GLN A 225 23.80 15.34 -3.22
CA GLN A 225 25.07 14.77 -3.69
C GLN A 225 24.84 13.94 -4.95
N MET A 226 23.83 13.06 -4.96
CA MET A 226 23.52 12.26 -6.12
C MET A 226 23.06 13.09 -7.30
N SER A 227 22.25 14.14 -7.10
CA SER A 227 21.86 15.04 -8.18
C SER A 227 23.06 15.66 -8.89
N LYS A 228 24.12 15.98 -8.15
CA LYS A 228 25.37 16.50 -8.72
C LYS A 228 26.14 15.43 -9.49
N VAL A 229 26.33 14.25 -8.89
CA VAL A 229 27.04 13.12 -9.53
C VAL A 229 26.34 12.72 -10.83
N LEU A 230 25.02 12.59 -10.80
CA LEU A 230 24.22 12.30 -11.99
C LEU A 230 24.29 13.44 -13.02
N GLY A 231 24.42 14.69 -12.57
CA GLY A 231 24.65 15.82 -13.45
C GLY A 231 25.94 15.72 -14.26
N GLU A 232 27.02 15.29 -13.62
CA GLU A 232 28.31 15.05 -14.28
C GLU A 232 28.26 13.84 -15.23
N GLN A 233 27.51 12.79 -14.89
CA GLN A 233 27.45 11.55 -15.68
C GLN A 233 26.46 11.60 -16.85
N VAL A 234 25.24 12.10 -16.62
CA VAL A 234 24.13 12.05 -17.59
C VAL A 234 23.38 13.37 -17.77
N GLY A 235 23.65 14.38 -16.93
CA GLY A 235 22.97 15.68 -16.97
C GLY A 235 23.71 16.78 -17.73
N ASN A 236 24.75 16.46 -18.51
CA ASN A 236 25.58 17.45 -19.23
C ASN A 236 26.14 18.56 -18.32
N GLY A 237 26.53 18.20 -17.10
CA GLY A 237 27.06 19.13 -16.08
C GLY A 237 25.98 19.89 -15.29
N GLN A 238 24.69 19.71 -15.60
CA GLN A 238 23.57 20.27 -14.82
C GLN A 238 23.06 19.24 -13.80
N PRO A 239 22.69 19.64 -12.57
CA PRO A 239 22.14 18.72 -11.59
C PRO A 239 20.91 17.96 -12.10
N VAL A 240 20.89 16.64 -11.91
CA VAL A 240 19.75 15.78 -12.26
C VAL A 240 18.95 15.53 -10.99
N TRP A 241 17.85 16.27 -10.82
CA TRP A 241 16.97 16.10 -9.67
C TRP A 241 16.08 14.87 -9.82
N PRO A 242 15.65 14.25 -8.69
CA PRO A 242 14.69 13.18 -8.77
C PRO A 242 13.38 13.70 -9.37
N VAL A 243 12.78 12.91 -10.25
CA VAL A 243 11.50 13.26 -10.88
C VAL A 243 10.31 12.98 -9.97
N VAL A 244 10.51 12.15 -8.95
CA VAL A 244 9.50 11.77 -7.97
C VAL A 244 10.16 11.26 -6.70
N ILE A 245 9.51 11.54 -5.56
CA ILE A 245 9.81 10.91 -4.27
C ILE A 245 8.60 10.07 -3.86
N HIS A 246 8.80 8.76 -3.68
CA HIS A 246 7.74 7.82 -3.36
C HIS A 246 7.85 7.33 -1.91
N GLY A 247 6.95 7.79 -1.04
CA GLY A 247 6.87 7.33 0.35
C GLY A 247 6.10 6.02 0.50
N HIS A 248 6.61 5.10 1.33
CA HIS A 248 5.98 3.82 1.61
C HIS A 248 5.72 3.62 3.11
N TYR A 249 4.44 3.61 3.49
CA TYR A 249 3.94 3.64 4.88
C TYR A 249 4.11 5.00 5.56
N ALA A 250 3.40 5.19 6.68
CA ALA A 250 3.20 6.49 7.31
C ALA A 250 4.49 7.21 7.73
N ASP A 251 5.48 6.50 8.27
CA ASP A 251 6.74 7.10 8.74
C ASP A 251 7.60 7.59 7.57
N ALA A 252 7.78 6.78 6.53
CA ALA A 252 8.46 7.15 5.31
C ALA A 252 7.67 8.17 4.47
N GLY A 253 6.34 8.13 4.52
CA GLY A 253 5.47 9.11 3.91
C GLY A 253 5.66 10.50 4.51
N ASP A 254 5.75 10.59 5.84
CA ASP A 254 6.08 11.82 6.55
C ASP A 254 7.43 12.39 6.08
N SER A 255 8.47 11.55 6.05
CA SER A 255 9.78 11.93 5.51
C SER A 255 9.70 12.36 4.04
N ALA A 256 8.97 11.63 3.20
CA ALA A 256 8.81 11.94 1.78
C ALA A 256 8.07 13.27 1.55
N ALA A 257 7.07 13.60 2.38
CA ALA A 257 6.37 14.89 2.32
C ALA A 257 7.31 16.05 2.61
N LEU A 258 8.16 15.91 3.64
CA LEU A 258 9.17 16.91 3.99
C LEU A 258 10.24 17.06 2.89
N LEU A 259 10.75 15.94 2.36
CA LEU A 259 11.73 15.95 1.27
C LEU A 259 11.16 16.56 -0.02
N SER A 260 9.93 16.19 -0.38
CA SER A 260 9.21 16.71 -1.55
C SER A 260 9.03 18.22 -1.46
N GLY A 261 8.56 18.73 -0.30
CA GLY A 261 8.41 20.15 -0.06
C GLY A 261 9.74 20.92 -0.10
N ALA A 262 10.80 20.35 0.48
CA ALA A 262 12.13 20.99 0.51
C ALA A 262 12.79 21.05 -0.87
N LEU A 263 12.60 20.00 -1.69
CA LEU A 263 13.20 19.87 -3.02
C LEU A 263 12.32 20.41 -4.15
N ASN A 264 11.05 20.73 -3.86
CA ASN A 264 10.02 21.03 -4.85
C ASN A 264 9.90 19.92 -5.92
N VAL A 265 9.89 18.67 -5.47
CA VAL A 265 9.78 17.45 -6.32
C VAL A 265 8.44 16.78 -6.06
N PRO A 266 7.70 16.31 -7.09
CA PRO A 266 6.42 15.62 -6.90
C PRO A 266 6.50 14.43 -5.93
N MET A 267 5.51 14.31 -5.06
CA MET A 267 5.38 13.18 -4.13
C MET A 267 4.36 12.16 -4.62
N VAL A 268 4.73 10.89 -4.54
CA VAL A 268 3.81 9.75 -4.65
C VAL A 268 3.77 9.03 -3.31
N PHE A 269 2.61 8.48 -2.94
CA PHE A 269 2.46 7.78 -1.67
C PHE A 269 1.77 6.42 -1.81
N THR A 270 2.25 5.44 -1.05
CA THR A 270 1.58 4.15 -0.86
C THR A 270 1.49 3.83 0.62
N GLY A 271 0.27 3.71 1.13
CA GLY A 271 0.03 3.54 2.57
C GLY A 271 0.43 2.17 3.11
N HIS A 272 0.26 1.08 2.33
CA HIS A 272 0.40 -0.34 2.71
C HIS A 272 -0.57 -0.83 3.80
N SER A 273 -0.69 -0.07 4.88
CA SER A 273 -1.64 -0.25 5.97
C SER A 273 -2.00 1.15 6.48
N LEU A 274 -3.26 1.39 6.84
CA LEU A 274 -3.71 2.70 7.29
C LEU A 274 -4.02 2.72 8.80
N GLY A 275 -3.63 3.82 9.47
CA GLY A 275 -3.80 4.05 10.89
C GLY A 275 -5.28 4.11 11.33
N ARG A 276 -6.16 4.81 10.59
CA ARG A 276 -7.59 4.91 10.92
C ARG A 276 -8.30 3.56 10.85
N ASP A 277 -8.04 2.79 9.79
CA ASP A 277 -8.58 1.42 9.65
C ASP A 277 -8.07 0.50 10.78
N LYS A 278 -6.77 0.57 11.10
CA LYS A 278 -6.19 -0.18 12.22
C LYS A 278 -6.83 0.22 13.55
N LEU A 279 -7.06 1.50 13.80
CA LEU A 279 -7.71 2.00 15.01
C LEU A 279 -9.16 1.48 15.12
N GLU A 280 -9.95 1.60 14.06
CA GLU A 280 -11.34 1.14 14.04
C GLU A 280 -11.42 -0.37 14.33
N GLN A 281 -10.54 -1.17 13.74
CA GLN A 281 -10.48 -2.62 13.98
C GLN A 281 -10.10 -2.96 15.43
N LEU A 282 -9.09 -2.30 15.99
CA LEU A 282 -8.65 -2.55 17.37
C LEU A 282 -9.73 -2.19 18.39
N LEU A 283 -10.44 -1.07 18.17
CA LEU A 283 -11.54 -0.66 19.04
C LEU A 283 -12.75 -1.62 18.94
N LYS A 284 -13.06 -2.13 17.74
CA LYS A 284 -14.13 -3.13 17.54
C LYS A 284 -13.87 -4.44 18.29
N GLN A 285 -12.61 -4.81 18.50
CA GLN A 285 -12.26 -5.99 19.30
C GLN A 285 -12.58 -5.80 20.79
N GLY A 286 -12.74 -4.56 21.26
CA GLY A 286 -13.10 -4.24 22.65
C GLY A 286 -12.04 -4.62 23.69
N ARG A 287 -10.82 -4.97 23.26
CA ARG A 287 -9.73 -5.44 24.14
C ARG A 287 -8.88 -4.31 24.72
N GLN A 288 -8.85 -3.16 24.05
CA GLN A 288 -8.02 -2.02 24.42
C GLN A 288 -8.83 -0.72 24.26
N THR A 289 -8.60 0.23 25.15
CA THR A 289 -9.12 1.59 25.02
C THR A 289 -8.35 2.36 23.94
N ARG A 290 -8.92 3.47 23.47
CA ARG A 290 -8.26 4.33 22.49
C ARG A 290 -6.89 4.83 22.98
N ASP A 291 -6.79 5.15 24.26
CA ASP A 291 -5.55 5.67 24.87
C ASP A 291 -4.48 4.59 24.96
N GLU A 292 -4.85 3.35 25.30
CA GLU A 292 -3.95 2.20 25.29
C GLU A 292 -3.44 1.90 23.87
N VAL A 293 -4.33 1.90 22.88
CA VAL A 293 -3.96 1.73 21.46
C VAL A 293 -2.99 2.83 21.04
N ASN A 294 -3.24 4.08 21.43
CA ASN A 294 -2.34 5.19 21.11
C ASN A 294 -0.99 5.07 21.83
N ALA A 295 -0.97 4.68 23.10
CA ALA A 295 0.25 4.50 23.87
C ALA A 295 1.17 3.45 23.23
N THR A 296 0.60 2.32 22.80
CA THR A 296 1.32 1.20 22.17
C THR A 296 1.73 1.49 20.72
N TYR A 297 0.80 1.94 19.88
CA TYR A 297 1.02 2.01 18.43
C TYR A 297 1.34 3.42 17.91
N LYS A 298 1.36 4.43 18.79
CA LYS A 298 1.43 5.86 18.43
C LYS A 298 0.42 6.21 17.33
N ILE A 299 -0.77 5.62 17.42
CA ILE A 299 -1.74 5.60 16.32
C ILE A 299 -2.18 6.99 15.90
N MET A 300 -2.24 7.95 16.84
CA MET A 300 -2.61 9.32 16.52
C MET A 300 -1.52 10.03 15.71
N ARG A 301 -0.25 9.86 16.09
CA ARG A 301 0.90 10.42 15.36
C ARG A 301 1.01 9.82 13.96
N ARG A 302 0.70 8.54 13.83
CA ARG A 302 0.62 7.84 12.54
C ARG A 302 -0.50 8.41 11.66
N ILE A 303 -1.70 8.59 12.20
CA ILE A 303 -2.83 9.15 11.44
C ILE A 303 -2.51 10.57 10.98
N GLU A 304 -1.86 11.38 11.83
CA GLU A 304 -1.39 12.72 11.47
C GLU A 304 -0.39 12.68 10.31
N ALA A 305 0.60 11.77 10.34
CA ALA A 305 1.52 11.57 9.22
C ALA A 305 0.78 11.20 7.92
N GLU A 306 -0.20 10.30 8.00
CA GLU A 306 -0.98 9.85 6.85
C GLU A 306 -1.86 10.97 6.27
N GLU A 307 -2.42 11.87 7.10
CA GLU A 307 -3.13 13.07 6.64
C GLU A 307 -2.17 14.05 5.95
N LEU A 308 -0.97 14.28 6.52
CA LEU A 308 0.07 15.08 5.87
C LEU A 308 0.46 14.51 4.51
N CYS A 309 0.58 13.18 4.41
CA CYS A 309 0.87 12.51 3.15
C CYS A 309 -0.23 12.72 2.11
N LEU A 310 -1.50 12.72 2.51
CA LEU A 310 -2.61 13.01 1.59
C LEU A 310 -2.49 14.44 1.03
N ASP A 311 -2.17 15.41 1.90
CA ASP A 311 -2.04 16.80 1.50
C ASP A 311 -0.83 17.05 0.59
N ALA A 312 0.29 16.35 0.83
CA ALA A 312 1.54 16.53 0.08
C ALA A 312 1.61 15.73 -1.25
N SER A 313 0.78 14.69 -1.41
CA SER A 313 0.89 13.79 -2.56
C SER A 313 0.15 14.28 -3.80
N GLU A 314 0.78 14.16 -4.95
CA GLU A 314 0.11 14.30 -6.24
C GLU A 314 -0.73 13.05 -6.57
N ILE A 315 -0.17 11.89 -6.24
CA ILE A 315 -0.76 10.58 -6.50
C ILE A 315 -0.64 9.69 -5.26
N VAL A 316 -1.73 9.02 -4.93
CA VAL A 316 -1.72 7.93 -3.94
C VAL A 316 -2.02 6.62 -4.66
N ILE A 317 -1.05 5.70 -4.60
CA ILE A 317 -1.17 4.36 -5.17
C ILE A 317 -1.76 3.43 -4.11
N THR A 318 -2.79 2.70 -4.51
CA THR A 318 -3.52 1.74 -3.67
C THR A 318 -3.52 0.37 -4.33
N SER A 319 -3.62 -0.69 -3.55
CA SER A 319 -3.69 -2.05 -4.11
C SER A 319 -5.07 -2.35 -4.70
N THR A 320 -6.13 -1.75 -4.15
CA THR A 320 -7.51 -2.04 -4.55
C THR A 320 -8.42 -0.83 -4.51
N ARG A 321 -9.54 -0.89 -5.24
CA ARG A 321 -10.62 0.10 -5.15
C ARG A 321 -11.26 0.16 -3.75
N GLN A 322 -11.33 -1.00 -3.07
CA GLN A 322 -11.85 -1.09 -1.71
C GLN A 322 -11.02 -0.26 -0.73
N GLU A 323 -9.69 -0.28 -0.87
CA GLU A 323 -8.79 0.52 -0.05
C GLU A 323 -9.12 2.02 -0.15
N ILE A 324 -9.35 2.52 -1.38
CA ILE A 324 -9.76 3.90 -1.64
C ILE A 324 -11.09 4.23 -0.93
N ASP A 325 -12.13 3.44 -1.20
CA ASP A 325 -13.48 3.79 -0.76
C ASP A 325 -13.72 3.53 0.74
N LYS A 326 -13.05 2.53 1.33
CA LYS A 326 -13.32 2.07 2.70
C LYS A 326 -12.26 2.43 3.73
N GLN A 327 -11.00 2.55 3.32
CA GLN A 327 -9.91 2.85 4.25
C GLN A 327 -9.48 4.32 4.11
N TRP A 328 -9.12 4.77 2.90
CA TRP A 328 -8.81 6.17 2.64
C TRP A 328 -10.03 7.08 2.85
N GLY A 329 -11.23 6.60 2.54
CA GLY A 329 -12.49 7.30 2.84
C GLY A 329 -12.75 7.55 4.34
N LEU A 330 -11.91 7.02 5.25
CA LEU A 330 -11.96 7.34 6.67
C LEU A 330 -11.22 8.64 7.02
N TYR A 331 -10.33 9.15 6.15
CA TYR A 331 -9.46 10.29 6.41
C TYR A 331 -10.17 11.62 6.13
N ASN A 332 -9.69 12.69 6.76
CA ASN A 332 -10.29 14.02 6.57
C ASN A 332 -9.77 14.71 5.30
N GLY A 333 -8.50 14.51 4.95
CA GLY A 333 -7.86 15.05 3.75
C GLY A 333 -8.33 14.42 2.44
N PHE A 334 -9.23 13.43 2.50
CA PHE A 334 -9.71 12.75 1.30
C PHE A 334 -11.23 12.52 1.30
N ASP A 335 -11.88 12.96 0.22
CA ASP A 335 -13.27 12.61 -0.08
C ASP A 335 -13.41 12.21 -1.55
N VAL A 336 -13.94 11.01 -1.78
CA VAL A 336 -14.06 10.40 -3.12
C VAL A 336 -14.93 11.23 -4.07
N ILE A 337 -15.95 11.92 -3.56
CA ILE A 337 -16.84 12.73 -4.38
C ILE A 337 -16.15 14.05 -4.75
N MET A 338 -15.47 14.68 -3.79
CA MET A 338 -14.72 15.91 -4.01
C MET A 338 -13.56 15.70 -4.97
N GLU A 339 -12.78 14.64 -4.80
CA GLU A 339 -11.68 14.28 -5.72
C GLU A 339 -12.18 14.16 -7.16
N ARG A 340 -13.28 13.43 -7.39
CA ARG A 340 -13.87 13.27 -8.73
C ARG A 340 -14.35 14.59 -9.32
N LYS A 341 -14.94 15.48 -8.49
CA LYS A 341 -15.39 16.81 -8.92
C LYS A 341 -14.22 17.70 -9.29
N LEU A 342 -13.15 17.72 -8.47
CA LEU A 342 -11.93 18.48 -8.76
C LEU A 342 -11.30 18.01 -10.06
N ARG A 343 -11.18 16.70 -10.25
CA ARG A 343 -10.67 16.11 -11.50
C ARG A 343 -11.49 16.51 -12.72
N ALA A 344 -12.82 16.47 -12.62
CA ALA A 344 -13.70 16.89 -13.71
C ALA A 344 -13.56 18.38 -14.05
N ARG A 345 -13.35 19.24 -13.03
CA ARG A 345 -13.10 20.68 -13.23
C ARG A 345 -11.75 20.93 -13.88
N ILE A 346 -10.68 20.30 -13.40
CA ILE A 346 -9.33 20.38 -13.97
C ILE A 346 -9.36 19.97 -15.46
N LYS A 347 -10.03 18.86 -15.78
CA LYS A 347 -10.18 18.40 -17.18
C LYS A 347 -10.91 19.41 -18.08
N ARG A 348 -11.80 20.23 -17.52
CA ARG A 348 -12.54 21.28 -18.22
C ARG A 348 -11.81 22.64 -18.23
N GLY A 349 -10.58 22.71 -17.71
CA GLY A 349 -9.84 23.97 -17.56
C GLY A 349 -10.47 24.93 -16.55
N VAL A 350 -11.35 24.43 -15.67
CA VAL A 350 -12.02 25.25 -14.66
C VAL A 350 -11.14 25.35 -13.43
N SER A 351 -10.87 26.56 -12.99
CA SER A 351 -10.04 26.82 -11.82
C SER A 351 -10.59 26.13 -10.55
N CYS A 352 -9.65 25.60 -9.77
CA CYS A 352 -9.82 24.94 -8.48
C CYS A 352 -8.89 25.55 -7.40
N TYR A 353 -8.60 26.86 -7.48
CA TYR A 353 -7.69 27.56 -6.56
C TYR A 353 -7.89 27.17 -5.09
N GLY A 354 -6.80 26.72 -4.45
CA GLY A 354 -6.75 26.36 -3.04
C GLY A 354 -7.51 25.08 -2.67
N ARG A 355 -7.92 24.27 -3.66
CA ARG A 355 -8.57 22.97 -3.45
C ARG A 355 -7.87 21.90 -4.26
N GLU A 356 -7.02 21.15 -3.59
CA GLU A 356 -6.29 20.04 -4.17
C GLU A 356 -6.56 18.78 -3.35
N MET A 357 -6.59 17.65 -4.05
CA MET A 357 -6.70 16.33 -3.45
C MET A 357 -5.86 15.37 -4.28
N PRO A 358 -5.17 14.42 -3.65
CA PRO A 358 -4.33 13.47 -4.37
C PRO A 358 -5.17 12.64 -5.31
N ARG A 359 -4.61 12.32 -6.47
CA ARG A 359 -5.22 11.36 -7.39
C ARG A 359 -5.02 9.95 -6.86
N MET A 360 -6.11 9.29 -6.47
CA MET A 360 -6.10 7.88 -6.09
C MET A 360 -6.03 6.96 -7.32
N ILE A 361 -5.00 6.11 -7.39
CA ILE A 361 -4.80 5.16 -8.49
C ILE A 361 -4.67 3.74 -7.94
N PRO A 362 -5.59 2.82 -8.28
CA PRO A 362 -5.43 1.41 -7.95
C PRO A 362 -4.41 0.77 -8.91
N ILE A 363 -3.27 0.33 -8.37
CA ILE A 363 -2.25 -0.45 -9.07
C ILE A 363 -1.99 -1.70 -8.21
N PRO A 364 -2.67 -2.82 -8.50
CA PRO A 364 -2.47 -4.05 -7.77
C PRO A 364 -1.02 -4.53 -7.92
N PRO A 365 -0.34 -4.93 -6.82
CA PRO A 365 0.98 -5.55 -6.94
C PRO A 365 0.91 -6.87 -7.69
N GLY A 366 1.98 -7.19 -8.40
CA GLY A 366 2.21 -8.52 -8.96
C GLY A 366 2.92 -9.45 -7.98
N MET A 367 3.10 -10.72 -8.39
CA MET A 367 4.06 -11.63 -7.78
C MET A 367 5.15 -11.94 -8.80
N GLU A 368 6.37 -12.10 -8.30
CA GLU A 368 7.46 -12.68 -9.07
C GLU A 368 7.28 -14.21 -9.12
N PHE A 369 7.40 -14.78 -10.31
CA PHE A 369 7.22 -16.22 -10.57
C PHE A 369 8.52 -16.99 -10.79
N SER A 370 9.71 -16.35 -10.77
CA SER A 370 10.99 -17.01 -11.09
C SER A 370 11.27 -18.22 -10.17
N HIS A 371 10.83 -18.14 -8.91
CA HIS A 371 10.98 -19.18 -7.90
C HIS A 371 9.73 -20.07 -7.76
N ILE A 372 8.70 -19.86 -8.58
CA ILE A 372 7.47 -20.67 -8.58
C ILE A 372 7.52 -21.56 -9.83
N VAL A 373 7.84 -22.83 -9.64
CA VAL A 373 7.70 -23.84 -10.70
C VAL A 373 6.21 -24.21 -10.78
N PRO A 374 5.50 -23.92 -11.88
CA PRO A 374 4.13 -24.40 -12.05
C PRO A 374 4.17 -25.92 -12.15
N HIS A 375 3.45 -26.60 -11.27
CA HIS A 375 3.08 -27.99 -11.49
C HIS A 375 1.76 -27.97 -12.24
N ASP A 376 1.79 -28.26 -13.54
CA ASP A 376 0.57 -28.45 -14.32
C ASP A 376 -0.14 -29.70 -13.79
N VAL A 377 -1.22 -29.48 -13.06
CA VAL A 377 -2.11 -30.56 -12.61
C VAL A 377 -3.22 -30.65 -13.64
N ASP A 378 -3.03 -31.49 -14.66
CA ASP A 378 -4.09 -31.79 -15.63
C ASP A 378 -5.26 -32.46 -14.90
N LEU A 379 -6.34 -31.70 -14.69
CA LEU A 379 -7.53 -32.10 -13.95
C LEU A 379 -8.39 -33.17 -14.66
N ASP A 380 -8.06 -33.52 -15.91
CA ASP A 380 -8.86 -34.41 -16.77
C ASP A 380 -8.24 -35.82 -16.98
N SER A 381 -7.13 -36.15 -16.31
CA SER A 381 -6.56 -37.50 -16.36
C SER A 381 -6.83 -38.25 -15.06
N GLU A 382 -7.60 -39.35 -15.13
CA GLU A 382 -7.77 -40.30 -14.02
C GLU A 382 -6.46 -41.06 -13.65
N GLU A 383 -5.31 -40.61 -14.18
CA GLU A 383 -3.97 -41.14 -13.94
C GLU A 383 -3.11 -40.22 -13.04
N ALA A 384 -3.70 -39.24 -12.35
CA ALA A 384 -3.00 -38.31 -11.44
C ALA A 384 -2.38 -38.95 -10.17
N ASN A 385 -2.30 -40.29 -10.08
CA ASN A 385 -1.71 -41.00 -8.95
C ASN A 385 -0.23 -41.41 -9.14
N GLU A 386 0.37 -41.13 -10.29
CA GLU A 386 1.81 -41.31 -10.49
C GLU A 386 2.48 -39.97 -10.82
N VAL A 387 2.48 -39.06 -9.85
CA VAL A 387 3.45 -37.95 -9.87
C VAL A 387 4.83 -38.57 -9.75
N GLY A 388 5.58 -38.59 -10.86
CA GLY A 388 6.93 -39.11 -10.94
C GLY A 388 7.82 -38.57 -9.81
N SER A 389 8.36 -39.49 -9.02
CA SER A 389 9.08 -39.24 -7.76
C SER A 389 10.52 -38.75 -7.93
N ASP A 390 10.84 -38.00 -8.99
CA ASP A 390 12.22 -37.63 -9.33
C ASP A 390 12.59 -36.18 -8.96
N SER A 391 11.65 -35.39 -8.44
CA SER A 391 12.00 -34.11 -7.82
C SER A 391 12.47 -34.36 -6.37
N PRO A 392 13.70 -34.00 -5.99
CA PRO A 392 14.16 -34.13 -4.61
C PRO A 392 13.24 -33.34 -3.68
N ASP A 393 12.92 -33.94 -2.53
CA ASP A 393 12.12 -33.30 -1.49
C ASP A 393 12.72 -31.92 -1.13
N PRO A 394 11.91 -30.86 -1.00
CA PRO A 394 12.41 -29.55 -0.61
C PRO A 394 13.18 -29.61 0.72
N PRO A 395 14.19 -28.77 0.95
CA PRO A 395 14.98 -28.79 2.19
C PRO A 395 14.11 -28.70 3.47
N VAL A 396 13.00 -27.96 3.41
CA VAL A 396 12.05 -27.79 4.52
C VAL A 396 11.18 -29.03 4.79
N TRP A 397 11.18 -30.00 3.89
CA TRP A 397 10.30 -31.17 3.93
C TRP A 397 10.53 -31.99 5.20
N ALA A 398 11.78 -32.32 5.51
CA ALA A 398 12.12 -33.08 6.72
C ALA A 398 11.70 -32.36 8.01
N ASP A 399 11.80 -31.03 8.04
CA ASP A 399 11.42 -30.22 9.19
C ASP A 399 9.91 -30.17 9.44
N ILE A 400 9.10 -30.29 8.38
CA ILE A 400 7.64 -30.28 8.44
C ILE A 400 7.10 -31.69 8.69
N MET A 401 7.57 -32.68 7.92
CA MET A 401 6.94 -34.01 7.88
C MET A 401 7.05 -34.77 9.19
N ARG A 402 8.05 -34.47 10.03
CA ARG A 402 8.18 -35.03 11.39
C ARG A 402 6.96 -34.78 12.29
N PHE A 403 6.12 -33.80 11.96
CA PHE A 403 4.92 -33.47 12.74
C PHE A 403 3.66 -34.20 12.26
N PHE A 404 3.70 -34.90 11.12
CA PHE A 404 2.53 -35.57 10.56
C PHE A 404 2.58 -37.08 10.75
N SER A 405 1.45 -37.66 11.18
CA SER A 405 1.29 -39.12 11.24
C SER A 405 1.16 -39.76 9.85
N ASN A 406 0.60 -39.03 8.88
CA ASN A 406 0.59 -39.41 7.47
C ASN A 406 1.01 -38.20 6.60
N PRO A 407 2.31 -38.06 6.31
CA PRO A 407 2.86 -37.04 5.40
C PRO A 407 2.23 -36.99 4.00
N ARG A 408 1.65 -38.09 3.52
CA ARG A 408 1.12 -38.21 2.15
C ARG A 408 -0.28 -37.61 1.96
N LYS A 409 -0.94 -37.16 3.03
CA LYS A 409 -2.22 -36.46 2.89
C LYS A 409 -2.00 -35.10 2.20
N PRO A 410 -2.97 -34.64 1.38
CA PRO A 410 -3.00 -33.26 0.88
C PRO A 410 -2.79 -32.25 2.00
N MET A 411 -2.07 -31.16 1.71
CA MET A 411 -1.77 -30.12 2.69
C MET A 411 -2.63 -28.87 2.46
N ILE A 412 -3.26 -28.39 3.53
CA ILE A 412 -3.78 -27.04 3.62
C ILE A 412 -2.64 -26.18 4.16
N LEU A 413 -2.07 -25.33 3.31
CA LEU A 413 -0.95 -24.47 3.67
C LEU A 413 -1.43 -23.04 3.93
N ALA A 414 -1.10 -22.51 5.12
CA ALA A 414 -1.29 -21.10 5.46
C ALA A 414 0.08 -20.45 5.75
N LEU A 415 0.48 -19.53 4.88
CA LEU A 415 1.72 -18.75 5.03
C LEU A 415 1.36 -17.31 5.42
N ALA A 416 1.60 -16.94 6.67
CA ALA A 416 1.39 -15.56 7.11
C ALA A 416 2.08 -15.30 8.44
N ARG A 417 2.63 -14.09 8.60
CA ARG A 417 3.15 -13.60 9.89
C ARG A 417 2.18 -13.88 11.05
N PRO A 418 2.68 -14.23 12.25
CA PRO A 418 1.86 -14.52 13.42
C PRO A 418 1.26 -13.23 14.03
N ASP A 419 0.38 -12.57 13.27
CA ASP A 419 -0.34 -11.36 13.66
C ASP A 419 -1.81 -11.70 13.97
N PRO A 420 -2.41 -11.17 15.05
CA PRO A 420 -3.80 -11.43 15.40
C PRO A 420 -4.81 -11.15 14.28
N LYS A 421 -4.53 -10.21 13.36
CA LYS A 421 -5.39 -9.92 12.20
C LYS A 421 -5.41 -11.04 11.17
N LYS A 422 -4.35 -11.87 11.10
CA LYS A 422 -4.28 -13.01 10.16
C LYS A 422 -5.13 -14.19 10.62
N ASN A 423 -5.58 -14.19 11.87
CA ASN A 423 -6.57 -15.12 12.41
C ASN A 423 -6.19 -16.61 12.29
N ILE A 424 -4.88 -16.92 12.30
CA ILE A 424 -4.36 -18.29 12.19
C ILE A 424 -4.86 -19.18 13.34
N THR A 425 -5.06 -18.63 14.54
CA THR A 425 -5.61 -19.36 15.68
C THR A 425 -7.02 -19.90 15.43
N THR A 426 -7.87 -19.13 14.74
CA THR A 426 -9.22 -19.59 14.38
C THR A 426 -9.16 -20.65 13.28
N LEU A 427 -8.23 -20.54 12.32
CA LEU A 427 -8.00 -21.58 11.31
C LEU A 427 -7.62 -22.90 11.98
N VAL A 428 -6.66 -22.87 12.91
CA VAL A 428 -6.23 -24.07 13.66
C VAL A 428 -7.39 -24.67 14.45
N LYS A 429 -8.19 -23.84 15.12
CA LYS A 429 -9.37 -24.29 15.86
C LYS A 429 -10.41 -24.94 14.94
N ALA A 430 -10.77 -24.27 13.84
CA ALA A 430 -11.76 -24.77 12.87
C ALA A 430 -11.32 -26.10 12.25
N PHE A 431 -10.04 -26.22 11.87
CA PHE A 431 -9.48 -27.47 11.35
C PHE A 431 -9.47 -28.57 12.43
N GLY A 432 -9.11 -28.23 13.67
CA GLY A 432 -9.10 -29.15 14.81
C GLY A 432 -10.48 -29.73 15.14
N GLU A 433 -11.53 -28.92 15.01
CA GLU A 433 -12.92 -29.30 15.30
C GLU A 433 -13.57 -30.13 14.17
N HIS A 434 -13.07 -30.04 12.93
CA HIS A 434 -13.66 -30.75 11.79
C HIS A 434 -13.02 -32.12 11.56
N HIS A 435 -13.67 -33.19 12.03
CA HIS A 435 -13.12 -34.55 11.94
C HIS A 435 -12.84 -35.02 10.51
N GLU A 436 -13.79 -34.84 9.59
CA GLU A 436 -13.61 -35.29 8.19
C GLU A 436 -12.42 -34.59 7.51
N LEU A 437 -12.25 -33.28 7.74
CA LEU A 437 -11.15 -32.51 7.16
C LEU A 437 -9.79 -32.99 7.66
N ARG A 438 -9.67 -33.36 8.94
CA ARG A 438 -8.44 -33.97 9.49
C ARG A 438 -8.16 -35.36 8.95
N ASN A 439 -9.20 -36.10 8.56
CA ASN A 439 -9.03 -37.40 7.92
C ASN A 439 -8.52 -37.22 6.49
N LEU A 440 -8.96 -36.17 5.79
CA LEU A 440 -8.64 -35.91 4.38
C LEU A 440 -7.33 -35.13 4.16
N ALA A 441 -6.94 -34.23 5.06
CA ALA A 441 -5.81 -33.32 4.85
C ALA A 441 -4.94 -33.12 6.09
N ASN A 442 -3.72 -32.62 5.89
CA ASN A 442 -2.84 -32.06 6.91
C ASN A 442 -2.96 -30.53 6.91
N LEU A 443 -2.84 -29.88 8.06
CA LEU A 443 -2.75 -28.41 8.17
C LEU A 443 -1.31 -28.00 8.46
N VAL A 444 -0.76 -27.11 7.64
CA VAL A 444 0.56 -26.52 7.83
C VAL A 444 0.36 -25.01 7.97
N CYS A 445 0.74 -24.45 9.12
CA CYS A 445 0.77 -23.01 9.34
C CYS A 445 2.22 -22.57 9.50
N HIS A 446 2.71 -21.71 8.60
CA HIS A 446 4.06 -21.14 8.69
C HIS A 446 3.95 -19.64 8.93
N GLY A 447 4.65 -19.18 9.98
CA GLY A 447 4.59 -17.83 10.54
C GLY A 447 5.85 -17.03 10.29
#